data_AF-A0A9X8UQ66-F1
#
_entry.id   AF-A0A9X8UQ66-F1
#
_cell.length_a   1.000
_cell.length_b   1.000
_cell.length_c   1.000
_cell.angle_alpha   90.00
_cell.angle_beta   90.00
_cell.angle_gamma   90.00
#
_symmetry.space_group_name_H-M   'P 1'
#
loop_
_entity.id
_entity.type
_entity.pdbx_description
1 polymer ?
#
loop_
_entity_poly.entity_id
_entity_poly.type
_entity_poly.pdbx_seq_one_letter_code
_entity_poly.pdbx_strand_id
1 'polypeptide(L)'
;MEPDGAAGSSIDVWSMPSQGLAWCDCGKGHELTEEIVFQAMAAAGFGPGRPLAHGQLAELIADLWHYSQVCRFFHLAVEQAAMRIHGKVDEIYPWDHSADIVGYFSKTWQGCPDAACQSEG
;
A
#
# COMPACT_ATOMS: atom_id res chain seq x y z
N MET A 1 15.01 33.72 14.44
CA MET A 1 14.99 33.37 13.01
C MET A 1 14.65 31.90 12.94
N GLU A 2 13.38 31.59 12.75
CA GLU A 2 12.91 30.22 12.54
C GLU A 2 12.99 29.97 11.03
N PRO A 3 13.71 28.94 10.56
CA PRO A 3 13.57 28.52 9.19
C PRO A 3 12.27 27.71 9.10
N ASP A 4 11.25 28.39 8.57
CA ASP A 4 10.16 27.80 7.80
C ASP A 4 10.80 26.93 6.70
N GLY A 5 10.85 25.63 6.96
CA GLY A 5 11.31 24.61 6.05
C GLY A 5 10.20 23.60 5.88
N ALA A 6 9.24 23.93 5.01
CA ALA A 6 8.30 22.97 4.45
C ALA A 6 9.08 21.90 3.63
N ALA A 7 9.82 21.04 4.32
CA ALA A 7 10.21 19.74 3.82
C ALA A 7 8.92 18.92 3.79
N GLY A 8 8.54 18.43 2.61
CA GLY A 8 7.30 17.68 2.40
C GLY A 8 7.07 16.71 3.55
N SER A 9 5.93 16.82 4.21
CA SER A 9 5.58 16.01 5.36
C SER A 9 5.66 14.54 4.96
N SER A 10 6.81 13.92 5.22
CA SER A 10 6.99 12.48 5.09
C SER A 10 6.03 11.87 6.09
N ILE A 11 4.89 11.41 5.58
CA ILE A 11 3.88 10.76 6.42
C ILE A 11 4.56 9.52 6.98
N ASP A 12 4.71 9.46 8.30
CA ASP A 12 5.19 8.26 8.97
C ASP A 12 4.06 7.22 8.97
N VAL A 13 3.99 6.48 7.85
CA VAL A 13 2.90 5.53 7.57
C VAL A 13 2.80 4.48 8.68
N TRP A 14 3.95 4.01 9.17
CA TRP A 14 4.01 2.90 10.11
C TRP A 14 3.52 3.25 11.51
N SER A 15 3.64 4.52 11.93
CA SER A 15 3.04 5.02 13.17
C SER A 15 1.56 5.39 13.05
N MET A 16 0.99 5.43 11.83
CA MET A 16 -0.44 5.73 11.66
C MET A 16 -1.31 4.59 12.19
N PRO A 17 -2.44 4.90 12.87
CA PRO A 17 -3.41 3.88 13.23
C PRO A 17 -4.07 3.30 11.98
N SER A 18 -4.37 2.00 12.01
CA SER A 18 -5.17 1.35 10.97
C SER A 18 -6.62 1.88 11.02
N GLN A 19 -7.09 2.45 9.91
CA GLN A 19 -8.45 3.01 9.74
C GLN A 19 -9.32 2.18 8.78
N GLY A 20 -8.71 1.25 8.06
CA GLY A 20 -9.34 0.33 7.11
C GLY A 20 -9.64 -1.04 7.70
N LEU A 21 -9.85 -2.01 6.81
CA LEU A 21 -9.98 -3.42 7.14
C LEU A 21 -8.68 -3.94 7.77
N ALA A 22 -8.82 -4.88 8.70
CA ALA A 22 -7.67 -5.60 9.21
C ALA A 22 -7.06 -6.44 8.08
N TRP A 23 -5.75 -6.33 7.88
CA TRP A 23 -5.02 -7.10 6.87
C TRP A 23 -5.13 -8.61 7.12
N CYS A 24 -5.09 -9.05 8.38
CA CYS A 24 -5.17 -10.47 8.72
C CYS A 24 -6.55 -10.85 9.30
N ASP A 25 -7.23 -11.79 8.63
CA ASP A 25 -8.55 -12.33 9.03
C ASP A 25 -8.47 -13.42 10.13
N CYS A 26 -7.29 -13.70 10.69
CA CYS A 26 -7.13 -14.76 11.71
C CYS A 26 -7.84 -14.50 13.06
N GLY A 27 -8.68 -13.46 13.14
CA GLY A 27 -9.42 -13.04 14.34
C GLY A 27 -8.56 -12.38 15.41
N LYS A 28 -7.24 -12.28 15.21
CA LYS A 28 -6.29 -11.65 16.14
C LYS A 28 -5.92 -10.20 15.78
N GLY A 29 -6.48 -9.66 14.68
CA GLY A 29 -6.27 -8.27 14.29
C GLY A 29 -4.79 -7.92 14.07
N HIS A 30 -4.02 -8.83 13.47
CA HIS A 30 -2.62 -8.53 13.16
C HIS A 30 -2.56 -7.40 12.12
N GLU A 31 -1.88 -6.32 12.47
CA GLU A 31 -1.59 -5.23 11.56
C GLU A 31 -0.45 -5.62 10.62
N LEU A 32 -0.50 -5.14 9.38
CA LEU A 32 0.62 -5.26 8.46
C LEU A 32 1.74 -4.33 8.94
N THR A 33 2.90 -4.89 9.25
CA THR A 33 4.08 -4.13 9.68
C THR A 33 5.05 -3.90 8.53
N GLU A 34 5.92 -2.91 8.69
CA GLU A 34 6.97 -2.55 7.74
C GLU A 34 7.85 -3.76 7.40
N GLU A 35 8.25 -4.52 8.42
CA GLU A 35 9.07 -5.71 8.28
C GLU A 35 8.41 -6.78 7.39
N ILE A 36 7.09 -6.96 7.49
CA ILE A 36 6.36 -7.93 6.66
C ILE A 36 6.35 -7.47 5.21
N VAL A 37 6.15 -6.18 4.96
CA VAL A 37 6.18 -5.63 3.61
C VAL A 37 7.57 -5.76 2.99
N PHE A 38 8.63 -5.44 3.72
CA PHE A 38 9.99 -5.64 3.23
C PHE A 38 10.30 -7.12 2.97
N GLN A 39 9.84 -8.03 3.81
CA GLN A 39 9.99 -9.47 3.57
C GLN A 39 9.25 -9.92 2.31
N ALA A 40 8.03 -9.44 2.08
CA ALA A 40 7.27 -9.76 0.88
C ALA A 40 7.93 -9.19 -0.38
N MET A 41 8.42 -7.95 -0.33
CA MET A 41 9.18 -7.35 -1.42
C MET A 41 10.44 -8.15 -1.74
N ALA A 42 11.19 -8.55 -0.71
CA ALA A 42 12.39 -9.38 -0.87
C ALA A 42 12.06 -10.77 -1.44
N ALA A 43 10.97 -11.39 -0.99
CA ALA A 43 10.49 -12.68 -1.48
C ALA A 43 10.04 -12.62 -2.95
N ALA A 44 9.46 -11.50 -3.38
CA ALA A 44 9.12 -11.23 -4.77
C ALA A 44 10.35 -10.89 -5.65
N GLY A 45 11.57 -10.89 -5.08
CA GLY A 45 12.82 -10.67 -5.79
C GLY A 45 13.17 -9.20 -6.00
N PHE A 46 12.47 -8.29 -5.34
CA PHE A 46 12.82 -6.89 -5.29
C PHE A 46 13.89 -6.66 -4.20
N GLY A 47 14.71 -5.62 -4.33
CA GLY A 47 15.73 -5.31 -3.33
C GLY A 47 16.05 -3.81 -3.23
N PRO A 48 16.74 -3.39 -2.17
CA PRO A 48 17.14 -2.00 -1.97
C PRO A 48 18.02 -1.54 -3.13
N GLY A 49 17.52 -0.57 -3.91
CA GLY A 49 18.18 -0.05 -5.12
C GLY A 49 17.53 -0.47 -6.44
N ARG A 50 16.51 -1.33 -6.41
CA ARG A 50 15.64 -1.57 -7.58
C ARG A 50 14.30 -0.86 -7.38
N PRO A 51 13.92 0.06 -8.29
CA PRO A 51 12.59 0.64 -8.26
C PRO A 51 11.54 -0.41 -8.63
N LEU A 52 10.33 -0.26 -8.07
CA LEU A 52 9.18 -1.12 -8.37
C LEU A 52 8.26 -0.40 -9.35
N ALA A 53 7.79 -1.10 -10.36
CA ALA A 53 6.78 -0.56 -11.26
C ALA A 53 5.41 -0.48 -10.55
N HIS A 54 4.56 0.47 -10.91
CA HIS A 54 3.22 0.61 -10.34
C HIS A 54 2.38 -0.67 -10.48
N GLY A 55 2.48 -1.37 -11.62
CA GLY A 55 1.82 -2.66 -11.81
C GLY A 55 2.31 -3.73 -10.83
N GLN A 56 3.64 -3.84 -10.66
CA GLN A 56 4.26 -4.77 -9.71
C GLN A 56 3.88 -4.46 -8.27
N LEU A 57 3.75 -3.17 -7.94
CA LEU A 57 3.30 -2.73 -6.63
C LEU A 57 1.85 -3.18 -6.36
N ALA A 58 0.96 -3.01 -7.34
CA ALA A 58 -0.42 -3.49 -7.21
C ALA A 58 -0.50 -5.02 -7.08
N GLU A 59 0.30 -5.76 -7.85
CA GLU A 59 0.41 -7.23 -7.74
C GLU A 59 0.92 -7.68 -6.37
N LEU A 60 1.95 -7.01 -5.85
CA LEU A 60 2.49 -7.29 -4.52
C LEU A 60 1.44 -7.07 -3.43
N ILE A 61 0.68 -5.97 -3.50
CA ILE A 61 -0.40 -5.70 -2.54
C ILE A 61 -1.49 -6.77 -2.65
N ALA A 62 -1.85 -7.17 -3.88
CA ALA A 62 -2.86 -8.21 -4.09
C ALA A 62 -2.41 -9.56 -3.50
N ASP A 63 -1.16 -9.94 -3.70
CA ASP A 63 -0.57 -11.16 -3.13
C ASP A 63 -0.54 -11.11 -1.59
N LEU A 64 -0.09 -9.98 -1.01
CA LEU A 64 -0.10 -9.74 0.44
C LEU A 64 -1.50 -9.87 1.05
N TRP A 65 -2.52 -9.40 0.35
CA TRP A 65 -3.92 -9.47 0.79
C TRP A 65 -4.62 -10.77 0.36
N HIS A 66 -3.89 -11.70 -0.25
CA HIS A 66 -4.41 -12.97 -0.80
C HIS A 66 -5.60 -12.80 -1.76
N TYR A 67 -5.61 -11.72 -2.55
CA TYR A 67 -6.62 -11.47 -3.56
C TYR A 67 -6.24 -12.13 -4.90
N SER A 68 -7.02 -13.13 -5.31
CA SER A 68 -6.86 -13.75 -6.64
C SER A 68 -7.21 -12.82 -7.80
N GLN A 69 -8.09 -11.85 -7.57
CA GLN A 69 -8.47 -10.81 -8.51
C GLN A 69 -8.80 -9.53 -7.75
N VAL A 70 -8.41 -8.38 -8.29
CA VAL A 70 -8.63 -7.07 -7.69
C VAL A 70 -9.64 -6.26 -8.50
N CYS A 71 -10.51 -5.53 -7.80
CA CYS A 71 -11.51 -4.66 -8.42
C CYS A 71 -10.89 -3.30 -8.82
N ARG A 72 -11.58 -2.51 -9.67
CA ARG A 72 -11.12 -1.15 -10.02
C ARG A 72 -10.87 -0.27 -8.80
N PHE A 73 -11.64 -0.42 -7.72
CA PHE A 73 -11.46 0.36 -6.48
C PHE A 73 -10.15 0.05 -5.79
N PHE A 74 -9.64 -1.18 -5.91
CA PHE A 74 -8.34 -1.55 -5.40
C PHE A 74 -7.25 -0.73 -6.09
N HIS A 75 -7.25 -0.69 -7.43
CA HIS A 75 -6.31 0.12 -8.19
C HIS A 75 -6.41 1.61 -7.81
N LEU A 76 -7.63 2.15 -7.69
CA LEU A 76 -7.83 3.53 -7.25
C LEU A 76 -7.28 3.80 -5.84
N ALA A 77 -7.37 2.84 -4.93
CA ALA A 77 -6.80 2.96 -3.60
C ALA A 77 -5.26 2.90 -3.62
N VAL A 78 -4.66 2.07 -4.48
CA VAL A 78 -3.21 2.05 -4.71
C VAL A 78 -2.74 3.38 -5.31
N GLU A 79 -3.47 3.94 -6.27
CA GLU A 79 -3.20 5.25 -6.85
C GLU A 79 -3.30 6.37 -5.81
N GLN A 80 -4.31 6.33 -4.93
CA GLN A 80 -4.43 7.29 -3.82
C GLN A 80 -3.27 7.18 -2.85
N ALA A 81 -2.84 5.96 -2.49
CA ALA A 81 -1.69 5.73 -1.65
C ALA A 81 -0.40 6.27 -2.30
N ALA A 82 -0.19 6.00 -3.60
CA ALA A 82 0.91 6.56 -4.38
C ALA A 82 0.89 8.10 -4.39
N MET A 83 -0.27 8.71 -4.62
CA MET A 83 -0.42 10.16 -4.60
C MET A 83 -0.15 10.76 -3.21
N ARG A 84 -0.45 10.03 -2.13
CA ARG A 84 -0.20 10.49 -0.75
C ARG A 84 1.26 10.39 -0.33
N ILE A 85 1.93 9.29 -0.67
CA ILE A 85 3.31 9.01 -0.25
C ILE A 85 4.33 9.59 -1.22
N HIS A 86 4.12 9.37 -2.51
CA HIS A 86 5.04 9.82 -3.57
C HIS A 86 4.66 11.19 -4.15
N GLY A 87 3.44 11.69 -3.87
CA GLY A 87 2.95 12.97 -4.37
C GLY A 87 2.31 12.92 -5.76
N LYS A 88 2.50 11.81 -6.50
CA LYS A 88 1.91 11.55 -7.82
C LYS A 88 1.79 10.05 -8.06
N VAL A 89 0.92 9.68 -9.01
CA VAL A 89 0.94 8.35 -9.60
C VAL A 89 2.04 8.34 -10.67
N ASP A 90 3.12 7.61 -10.37
CA ASP A 90 4.25 7.42 -11.27
C ASP A 90 4.29 5.97 -11.80
N GLU A 91 5.07 5.75 -12.85
CA GLU A 91 5.26 4.42 -13.43
C GLU A 91 6.18 3.56 -12.57
N ILE A 92 7.13 4.21 -11.87
CA ILE A 92 8.11 3.56 -11.01
C ILE A 92 8.24 4.29 -9.67
N TYR A 93 8.42 3.52 -8.59
CA TYR A 93 8.62 4.04 -7.25
C TYR A 93 9.94 3.55 -6.67
N PRO A 94 10.66 4.40 -5.91
CA PRO A 94 11.81 3.94 -5.16
C PRO A 94 11.37 2.91 -4.09
N TRP A 95 12.29 2.05 -3.69
CA TRP A 95 12.06 0.96 -2.74
C TRP A 95 11.32 1.43 -1.47
N ASP A 96 11.82 2.49 -0.86
CA ASP A 96 11.32 3.05 0.39
C ASP A 96 9.86 3.54 0.25
N HIS A 97 9.60 4.37 -0.76
CA HIS A 97 8.24 4.83 -1.06
C HIS A 97 7.31 3.66 -1.43
N SER A 98 7.82 2.63 -2.08
CA SER A 98 7.01 1.47 -2.43
C SER A 98 6.48 0.80 -1.15
N ALA A 99 7.34 0.61 -0.14
CA ALA A 99 6.94 0.00 1.13
C ALA A 99 5.91 0.88 1.85
N ASP A 100 6.13 2.19 1.89
CA ASP A 100 5.18 3.15 2.47
C ASP A 100 3.85 3.20 1.74
N ILE A 101 3.82 3.06 0.40
CA ILE A 101 2.58 2.98 -0.37
C ILE A 101 1.79 1.72 0.03
N VAL A 102 2.43 0.57 0.15
CA VAL A 102 1.79 -0.68 0.62
C VAL A 102 1.26 -0.52 2.04
N GLY A 103 2.04 0.07 2.93
CA GLY A 103 1.63 0.33 4.30
C GLY A 103 0.42 1.26 4.38
N TYR A 104 0.44 2.36 3.63
CA TYR A 104 -0.64 3.34 3.63
C TYR A 104 -1.92 2.76 3.05
N PHE A 105 -1.81 2.05 1.93
CA PHE A 105 -2.91 1.27 1.36
C PHE A 105 -3.50 0.36 2.43
N SER A 106 -2.66 -0.46 3.08
CA SER A 106 -3.15 -1.48 4.00
C SER A 106 -3.82 -0.90 5.25
N LYS A 107 -3.41 0.29 5.68
CA LYS A 107 -4.03 1.01 6.80
C LYS A 107 -5.33 1.72 6.44
N THR A 108 -5.57 2.01 5.15
CA THR A 108 -6.71 2.82 4.70
C THR A 108 -7.69 2.06 3.81
N TRP A 109 -7.34 0.85 3.37
CA TRP A 109 -8.16 0.04 2.49
C TRP A 109 -9.44 -0.42 3.19
N GLN A 110 -10.58 -0.12 2.59
CA GLN A 110 -11.91 -0.43 3.14
C GLN A 110 -12.59 -1.63 2.47
N GLY A 111 -11.88 -2.33 1.58
CA GLY A 111 -12.45 -3.38 0.76
C GLY A 111 -13.12 -2.85 -0.51
N CYS A 112 -13.49 -3.76 -1.40
CA CYS A 112 -14.34 -3.42 -2.54
C CYS A 112 -15.76 -3.14 -2.03
N PRO A 113 -16.42 -2.06 -2.47
CA PRO A 113 -17.80 -1.80 -2.09
C PRO A 113 -18.70 -2.95 -2.55
N ASP A 114 -19.66 -3.36 -1.71
CA ASP A 114 -20.58 -4.49 -1.96
C ASP A 114 -21.26 -4.44 -3.34
N ALA A 115 -21.57 -3.23 -3.83
CA ALA A 115 -22.12 -3.01 -5.17
C ALA A 115 -21.20 -3.45 -6.34
N ALA A 116 -19.90 -3.61 -6.09
CA ALA A 116 -18.93 -4.15 -7.05
C ALA A 116 -18.82 -5.69 -6.98
N CYS A 117 -19.32 -6.32 -5.91
CA CYS A 117 -19.38 -7.79 -5.75
C CYS A 117 -20.67 -8.39 -6.34
N GLN A 118 -21.65 -7.57 -6.76
CA GLN A 118 -22.92 -8.05 -7.34
C GLN A 118 -22.86 -8.37 -8.85
N SER A 119 -21.68 -8.38 -9.46
CA SER A 119 -21.47 -9.02 -10.75
C SER A 119 -20.50 -10.16 -10.55
N GLU A 120 -21.07 -11.34 -10.28
CA GLU A 120 -20.66 -12.71 -10.65
C GLU A 120 -21.59 -13.62 -9.81
N GLY A 121 -22.84 -13.70 -10.26
CA GLY A 121 -23.84 -14.67 -9.79
C GLY A 121 -23.97 -15.83 -10.78
#